data_AF-A0A7Y3ACG3-F1
#
_entry.id   AF-A0A7Y3ACG3-F1
#
_cell.length_a   1.000
_cell.length_b   1.000
_cell.length_c   1.000
_cell.angle_alpha   90.00
_cell.angle_beta   90.00
_cell.angle_gamma   90.00
#
_symmetry.space_group_name_H-M   'P 1'
#
loop_
_entity.id
_entity.type
_entity.pdbx_description
1 polymer ?
#
loop_
_entity_poly.entity_id
_entity_poly.type
_entity_poly.pdbx_seq_one_letter_code
_entity_poly.pdbx_strand_id
1 'polypeptide(L)'
;MSPLRIVKRQEPLGWSSFLVLFTAVLLSLVLSGLILIIGGTPPLEGIVVLFKGAFGSRYAFEDALLKATPIFLCSLGVAIAFRLQ
;
A
#
# COMPACT_ATOMS: atom_id res chain seq x y z
N MET A 1 -13.54 8.03 44.40
CA MET A 1 -12.50 8.64 43.54
C MET A 1 -11.85 7.51 42.76
N SER A 2 -12.37 7.21 41.57
CA SER A 2 -11.95 6.03 40.79
C SER A 2 -10.67 6.35 40.02
N PRO A 3 -9.54 5.66 40.25
CA PRO A 3 -8.32 5.91 39.49
C PRO A 3 -8.37 5.07 38.21
N LEU A 4 -9.18 5.49 37.24
CA LEU A 4 -9.08 4.94 35.88
C LEU A 4 -7.79 5.46 35.26
N ARG A 5 -6.72 4.66 35.37
CA ARG A 5 -5.43 4.93 34.74
C ARG A 5 -5.50 4.50 33.29
N ILE A 6 -5.72 5.47 32.39
CA ILE A 6 -5.74 5.26 30.94
C ILE A 6 -4.30 4.94 30.51
N VAL A 7 -4.04 3.67 30.20
CA VAL A 7 -2.77 3.21 29.62
C VAL A 7 -2.97 3.03 28.12
N LYS A 8 -2.08 3.62 27.30
CA LYS A 8 -2.10 3.40 25.85
C LYS A 8 -1.84 1.92 25.56
N ARG A 9 -2.75 1.28 24.82
CA ARG A 9 -2.60 -0.09 24.34
C ARG A 9 -1.48 -0.13 23.30
N GLN A 10 -0.34 -0.72 23.65
CA GLN A 10 0.85 -0.75 22.79
C GLN A 10 0.86 -1.90 21.79
N GLU A 11 0.13 -2.99 22.07
CA GLU A 11 0.09 -4.14 21.18
C GLU A 11 -1.19 -4.12 20.32
N PRO A 12 -1.08 -3.88 18.99
CA PRO A 12 -2.17 -4.22 18.10
C PRO A 12 -2.37 -5.74 18.16
N LEU A 13 -3.62 -6.21 18.23
CA LEU A 13 -3.88 -7.65 18.08
C LEU A 13 -3.18 -8.13 16.80
N GLY A 14 -2.45 -9.24 16.84
CA GLY A 14 -1.72 -9.75 15.66
C GLY A 14 -2.63 -9.97 14.43
N TRP A 15 -3.91 -10.25 14.66
CA TRP A 15 -4.94 -10.34 13.62
C TRP A 15 -5.32 -8.98 13.01
N SER A 16 -5.22 -7.90 13.79
CA SER A 16 -5.49 -6.54 13.33
C SER A 16 -4.49 -6.11 12.27
N SER A 17 -3.22 -6.50 12.36
CA SER A 17 -2.22 -6.16 11.32
C SER A 17 -2.54 -6.78 9.96
N PHE A 18 -2.98 -8.03 9.93
CA PHE A 18 -3.40 -8.68 8.68
C PHE A 18 -4.66 -8.04 8.10
N LEU A 19 -5.67 -7.78 8.95
CA LEU A 19 -6.89 -7.08 8.55
C LEU A 19 -6.59 -5.68 8.01
N VAL A 20 -5.66 -4.95 8.61
CA VAL A 20 -5.23 -3.61 8.17
C VAL A 20 -4.56 -3.66 6.80
N LEU A 21 -3.66 -4.64 6.55
CA LEU A 21 -3.05 -4.79 5.24
C LEU A 21 -4.08 -5.14 4.16
N PHE A 22 -5.01 -6.05 4.48
CA PHE A 22 -6.04 -6.46 3.54
C PHE A 22 -7.00 -5.30 3.18
N THR A 23 -7.43 -4.51 4.16
CA THR A 23 -8.29 -3.34 3.92
C THR A 23 -7.55 -2.24 3.16
N ALA A 24 -6.26 -2.03 3.42
CA ALA A 24 -5.45 -1.08 2.67
C ALA A 24 -5.34 -1.46 1.18
N VAL A 25 -5.11 -2.75 0.88
CA VAL A 25 -5.05 -3.24 -0.51
C VAL A 25 -6.40 -3.09 -1.20
N LEU A 26 -7.51 -3.48 -0.54
CA LEU A 26 -8.86 -3.30 -1.10
C LEU A 26 -9.18 -1.83 -1.36
N LEU A 27 -8.89 -0.94 -0.41
CA LEU A 27 -9.10 0.50 -0.57
C LEU A 27 -8.29 1.05 -1.74
N SER A 28 -7.02 0.67 -1.86
CA SER A 28 -6.18 1.07 -2.99
C SER A 28 -6.80 0.63 -4.33
N LEU A 29 -7.32 -0.59 -4.41
CA LEU A 29 -7.92 -1.11 -5.64
C LEU A 29 -9.21 -0.37 -6.00
N VAL A 30 -10.07 -0.09 -4.99
CA VAL A 30 -11.31 0.67 -5.18
C VAL A 30 -11.01 2.09 -5.63
N LEU A 31 -10.03 2.76 -5.03
CA LEU A 31 -9.63 4.12 -5.40
C LEU A 31 -9.06 4.16 -6.83
N SER A 32 -8.20 3.21 -7.20
CA SER A 32 -7.71 3.09 -8.57
C SER A 32 -8.84 2.84 -9.57
N GLY A 33 -9.79 1.97 -9.25
CA GLY A 33 -10.97 1.73 -10.08
C GLY A 33 -11.84 2.98 -10.24
N LEU A 34 -12.03 3.75 -9.17
CA LEU A 34 -12.80 5.00 -9.21
C LEU A 34 -12.17 6.04 -10.14
N ILE A 35 -10.83 6.18 -10.10
CA ILE A 35 -10.09 7.07 -11.02
C ILE A 35 -10.28 6.63 -12.47
N LEU A 36 -10.24 5.32 -12.76
CA LEU A 36 -10.44 4.80 -14.11
C LEU A 36 -11.86 5.06 -14.64
N ILE A 37 -12.88 4.93 -13.77
CA ILE A 37 -14.27 5.25 -14.12
C ILE A 37 -14.42 6.73 -14.47
N ILE A 38 -13.78 7.64 -13.71
CA ILE A 38 -13.76 9.08 -14.02
C ILE A 38 -13.07 9.33 -15.35
N GLY A 39 -12.03 8.57 -15.68
CA GLY A 39 -11.34 8.60 -16.97
C GLY A 39 -12.12 7.96 -18.13
N GLY A 40 -13.34 7.45 -17.90
CA GLY A 40 -14.18 6.84 -18.93
C GLY A 40 -13.71 5.46 -19.42
N THR A 41 -12.75 4.83 -18.75
CA THR A 41 -12.29 3.47 -19.08
C THR A 41 -12.96 2.44 -18.17
N PRO A 42 -13.36 1.27 -18.70
CA PRO A 42 -13.93 0.22 -17.87
C PRO A 42 -12.89 -0.22 -16.81
N PRO A 43 -13.25 -0.19 -15.51
CA PRO A 43 -12.28 -0.33 -14.42
C PRO A 43 -11.58 -1.68 -14.42
N LEU A 44 -12.28 -2.77 -14.79
CA LEU A 44 -11.67 -4.09 -14.91
C LEU A 44 -10.59 -4.14 -16.00
N GLU A 45 -10.87 -3.62 -17.20
CA GLU A 45 -9.87 -3.62 -18.27
C GLU A 45 -8.71 -2.70 -17.95
N GLY A 46 -8.98 -1.53 -17.36
CA GLY A 46 -7.93 -0.61 -16.91
C GLY A 46 -6.99 -1.25 -15.89
N ILE A 47 -7.52 -1.99 -14.91
CA ILE A 47 -6.71 -2.73 -13.94
C ILE A 47 -5.88 -3.83 -14.64
N VAL A 48 -6.46 -4.57 -15.59
CA VAL A 48 -5.74 -5.62 -16.35
C VAL A 48 -4.62 -5.00 -17.21
N VAL A 49 -4.87 -3.86 -17.83
CA VAL A 49 -3.87 -3.13 -18.63
C VAL A 49 -2.76 -2.59 -17.73
N LEU A 50 -3.07 -2.05 -16.55
CA LEU A 50 -2.05 -1.65 -15.57
C LEU A 50 -1.18 -2.84 -15.15
N PHE A 51 -1.80 -4.00 -14.91
CA PHE A 51 -1.08 -5.22 -14.54
C PHE A 51 -0.17 -5.72 -15.66
N LYS A 52 -0.67 -5.74 -16.90
CA LYS A 52 0.14 -6.04 -18.10
C LYS A 52 1.20 -4.95 -18.36
N GLY A 53 0.93 -3.70 -18.03
CA GLY A 53 1.87 -2.60 -18.15
C GLY A 53 3.03 -2.72 -17.17
N ALA A 54 2.80 -3.30 -15.99
CA ALA A 54 3.84 -3.54 -15.00
C ALA A 54 4.62 -4.86 -15.24
N PHE A 55 3.94 -5.94 -15.67
CA PHE A 55 4.52 -7.29 -15.73
C PHE A 55 4.53 -7.94 -17.12
N GLY A 56 3.97 -7.29 -18.14
CA GLY A 56 3.73 -7.92 -19.45
C GLY A 56 4.97 -8.08 -20.33
N SER A 57 6.09 -7.44 -19.98
CA SER A 57 7.35 -7.54 -20.71
C SER A 57 8.54 -7.45 -19.74
N ARG A 58 9.67 -8.05 -20.13
CA ARG A 58 10.94 -7.93 -19.39
C ARG A 58 11.36 -6.48 -19.21
N TYR A 59 11.18 -5.66 -20.25
CA TYR A 59 11.52 -4.24 -20.21
C TYR A 59 10.63 -3.47 -19.22
N ALA A 60 9.32 -3.72 -19.25
CA ALA A 60 8.37 -3.10 -18.32
C ALA A 60 8.67 -3.46 -16.85
N PHE A 61 9.09 -4.70 -16.60
CA PHE A 61 9.48 -5.14 -15.27
C PHE A 61 10.78 -4.50 -14.79
N GLU A 62 11.79 -4.38 -15.66
CA GLU A 62 13.02 -3.63 -15.35
C GLU A 62 12.73 -2.16 -15.04
N ASP A 63 11.90 -1.50 -15.86
CA ASP A 63 11.47 -0.12 -15.60
C ASP A 63 10.74 0.02 -14.26
N ALA A 64 9.90 -0.96 -13.90
CA ALA A 64 9.23 -0.99 -12.61
C ALA A 64 10.22 -1.12 -11.46
N LEU A 65 11.22 -2.00 -11.58
CA LEU A 65 12.28 -2.17 -10.57
C LEU A 65 13.15 -0.93 -10.42
N LEU A 66 13.54 -0.29 -11.53
CA LEU A 66 14.33 0.94 -11.52
C LEU A 66 13.59 2.07 -10.77
N LYS A 67 12.27 2.17 -10.93
CA LYS A 67 11.44 3.14 -10.20
C LYS A 67 11.16 2.73 -8.76
N ALA A 68 11.00 1.44 -8.49
CA ALA A 68 10.72 0.93 -7.16
C ALA A 68 11.92 1.06 -6.21
N THR A 69 13.14 0.87 -6.71
CA THR A 69 14.37 0.92 -5.91
C THR A 69 14.52 2.21 -5.07
N PRO A 70 14.43 3.44 -5.64
CA PRO A 70 14.51 4.65 -4.83
C PRO A 70 13.34 4.79 -3.85
N ILE A 71 12.12 4.38 -4.21
CA ILE A 71 10.95 4.42 -3.32
C ILE A 71 11.16 3.51 -2.10
N PHE A 72 11.67 2.30 -2.32
CA PHE A 72 12.02 1.38 -1.24
C PHE A 72 13.10 1.95 -0.34
N LEU A 73 14.17 2.52 -0.90
CA LEU A 73 15.23 3.18 -0.13
C LEU A 73 14.68 4.34 0.73
N CYS A 74 13.78 5.16 0.19
CA CYS A 74 13.10 6.21 0.97
C CYS A 74 12.28 5.63 2.13
N SER A 75 11.47 4.60 1.89
CA SER A 75 10.67 3.96 2.94
C SER A 75 11.54 3.33 4.04
N LEU A 76 12.68 2.74 3.67
CA LEU A 76 13.65 2.17 4.60
C LEU A 76 14.25 3.25 5.50
N GLY A 77 14.58 4.42 4.95
CA GLY A 77 15.07 5.56 5.74
C GLY A 77 14.08 5.99 6.82
N VAL A 78 12.79 6.07 6.49
CA VAL A 78 11.72 6.42 7.44
C VAL A 78 11.58 5.35 8.53
N ALA A 79 11.63 4.07 8.17
CA ALA A 79 11.58 2.97 9.12
C ALA A 79 12.75 3.01 10.13
N ILE A 80 13.94 3.36 9.68
CA ILE A 80 15.12 3.52 10.56
C ILE A 80 14.92 4.70 11.51
N ALA A 81 14.42 5.85 11.03
CA ALA A 81 14.17 7.02 11.87
C ALA A 81 13.20 6.71 13.03
N PHE A 82 12.12 5.97 12.77
CA PHE A 82 11.17 5.57 13.81
C PHE A 82 11.72 4.49 14.75
N ARG A 83 12.67 3.66 14.31
CA ARG A 83 13.32 2.69 15.20
C ARG A 83 14.30 3.34 16.19
N LEU A 84 14.86 4.50 15.84
CA LEU A 84 15.73 5.26 16.74
C LEU A 84 14.95 6.02 17.83
N GLN A 85 13.63 6.12 17.73
CA GLN A 85 12.74 6.84 18.64
C GLN A 85 12.16 5.91 19.70
#